data_AF-A0A131ZZF6-F1
#
_entry.id   AF-A0A131ZZF6-F1
#
_cell.length_a   1.000
_cell.length_b   1.000
_cell.length_c   1.000
_cell.angle_alpha   90.00
_cell.angle_beta   90.00
_cell.angle_gamma   90.00
#
_symmetry.space_group_name_H-M   'P 1'
#
loop_
_entity.id
_entity.type
_entity.pdbx_description
1 polymer ?
#
loop_
_entity_poly.entity_id
_entity_poly.type
_entity_poly.pdbx_seq_one_letter_code
_entity_poly.pdbx_strand_id
1 'polypeptide(L)'
;MVKTLSAENENLLKSHICDLYERVNYYANNPSDPLNENDQIEESIKSIIEIEKEIAVPLPDRNNHWKEFLDWCSSNKLPIEKIEIKKIKDNDYGLYSQSDLQENNVIFEVNRKLFMSNETAAQDSKLAYA
;
A
#
# COMPACT_ATOMS: atom_id res chain seq x y z
N MET A 1 -11.50 -17.01 1.22
CA MET A 1 -10.64 -18.20 1.46
C MET A 1 -9.21 -17.72 1.24
N VAL A 2 -8.37 -17.74 2.26
CA VAL A 2 -6.95 -17.35 2.12
C VAL A 2 -6.29 -18.40 1.26
N LYS A 3 -5.73 -18.00 0.11
CA LYS A 3 -4.93 -18.92 -0.71
C LYS A 3 -3.63 -19.17 0.02
N THR A 4 -3.21 -20.42 0.07
CA THR A 4 -1.93 -20.84 0.66
C THR A 4 -1.05 -21.38 -0.46
N LEU A 5 0.25 -21.09 -0.41
CA LEU A 5 1.22 -21.69 -1.34
C LEU A 5 1.30 -23.21 -1.13
N SER A 6 1.73 -23.92 -2.17
CA SER A 6 2.24 -25.28 -2.01
C SER A 6 3.52 -25.25 -1.16
N ALA A 7 3.84 -26.33 -0.47
CA ALA A 7 5.07 -26.42 0.33
C ALA A 7 6.34 -26.21 -0.52
N GLU A 8 6.30 -26.62 -1.80
CA GLU A 8 7.38 -26.40 -2.75
C GLU A 8 7.55 -24.91 -3.10
N ASN A 9 6.46 -24.21 -3.44
CA ASN A 9 6.49 -22.79 -3.74
C ASN A 9 6.82 -21.94 -2.51
N GLU A 10 6.42 -22.36 -1.32
CA GLU A 10 6.78 -21.69 -0.06
C GLU A 10 8.29 -21.77 0.20
N ASN A 11 8.91 -22.94 -0.02
CA ASN A 11 10.35 -23.10 0.11
C ASN A 11 11.12 -22.33 -0.97
N LEU A 12 10.62 -22.34 -2.20
CA LEU A 12 11.19 -21.58 -3.30
C LEU A 12 11.13 -20.07 -3.03
N LEU A 13 9.99 -19.57 -2.55
CA LEU A 13 9.82 -18.17 -2.15
C LEU A 13 10.82 -17.77 -1.06
N LYS A 14 10.96 -18.58 -0.01
CA LYS A 14 11.94 -18.35 1.07
C LYS A 14 13.37 -18.28 0.52
N SER A 15 13.74 -19.20 -0.38
CA SER A 15 15.06 -19.19 -1.02
C SER A 15 15.31 -17.90 -1.78
N HIS A 16 14.36 -17.48 -2.64
CA HIS A 16 14.51 -16.25 -3.42
C HIS A 16 14.59 -15.00 -2.53
N ILE A 17 13.85 -14.94 -1.42
CA ILE A 17 13.92 -13.83 -0.47
C ILE A 17 15.29 -13.78 0.22
N CYS A 18 15.83 -14.94 0.65
CA CYS A 18 17.17 -15.01 1.22
C CYS A 18 18.24 -14.56 0.21
N ASP A 19 18.17 -15.07 -1.02
CA ASP A 19 19.11 -14.71 -2.09
C ASP A 19 19.06 -13.21 -2.41
N LEU A 20 17.86 -12.62 -2.47
CA LEU A 20 17.69 -11.18 -2.66
C LEU A 20 18.31 -10.38 -1.50
N TYR A 21 18.07 -10.80 -0.26
CA TYR A 21 18.64 -10.15 0.92
C TYR A 21 20.18 -10.19 0.90
N GLU A 22 20.76 -11.35 0.62
CA GLU A 22 22.21 -11.50 0.51
C GLU A 22 22.79 -10.66 -0.64
N ARG A 23 22.13 -10.64 -1.80
CA ARG A 23 22.55 -9.87 -2.97
C ARG A 23 22.53 -8.36 -2.69
N VAL A 24 21.45 -7.85 -2.11
CA VAL A 24 21.33 -6.43 -1.75
C VAL A 24 22.40 -6.03 -0.73
N ASN A 25 22.62 -6.87 0.29
CA ASN A 25 23.69 -6.62 1.28
C ASN A 25 25.08 -6.70 0.67
N TYR A 26 25.31 -7.62 -0.26
CA TYR A 26 26.60 -7.76 -0.93
C TYR A 26 26.94 -6.49 -1.71
N TYR A 27 26.03 -6.00 -2.56
CA TYR A 27 26.27 -4.78 -3.35
C TYR A 27 26.35 -3.51 -2.50
N ALA A 28 25.58 -3.43 -1.41
CA ALA A 28 25.70 -2.33 -0.45
C ALA A 28 27.12 -2.22 0.14
N ASN A 29 27.81 -3.36 0.32
CA ASN A 29 29.15 -3.42 0.88
C ASN A 29 30.26 -3.52 -0.17
N ASN A 30 29.95 -3.89 -1.42
CA ASN A 30 30.89 -4.12 -2.51
C ASN A 30 30.35 -3.51 -3.82
N PRO A 31 30.23 -2.16 -3.89
CA PRO A 31 29.67 -1.51 -5.07
C PRO A 31 30.60 -1.73 -6.27
N SER A 32 30.03 -2.22 -7.36
CA SER A 32 30.73 -2.49 -8.61
C SER A 32 30.08 -1.72 -9.76
N ASP A 33 29.13 -2.33 -10.45
CA ASP A 33 28.36 -1.74 -11.55
C ASP A 33 26.89 -1.57 -11.15
N PRO A 34 26.47 -0.36 -10.74
CA PRO A 34 25.13 -0.13 -10.20
C PRO A 34 23.98 -0.49 -11.16
N LEU A 35 24.21 -0.44 -12.48
CA LEU A 35 23.16 -0.76 -13.46
C LEU A 35 22.95 -2.27 -13.54
N ASN A 36 24.02 -3.03 -13.70
CA ASN A 36 23.98 -4.49 -13.70
C ASN A 36 23.48 -5.05 -12.36
N GLU A 37 23.89 -4.42 -11.25
CA GLU A 37 23.40 -4.76 -9.91
C GLU A 37 21.89 -4.56 -9.77
N ASN A 38 21.38 -3.43 -10.26
CA ASN A 38 19.95 -3.14 -10.26
C ASN A 38 19.17 -4.14 -11.13
N ASP A 39 19.68 -4.47 -12.32
CA ASP A 39 19.03 -5.45 -13.21
C ASP A 39 18.90 -6.82 -12.52
N GLN A 40 19.96 -7.30 -11.85
CA GLN A 40 19.92 -8.57 -11.11
C GLN A 40 18.99 -8.55 -9.90
N ILE A 41 18.91 -7.42 -9.19
CA ILE A 41 17.93 -7.22 -8.11
C ILE A 41 16.50 -7.24 -8.68
N GLU A 42 16.26 -6.55 -9.80
CA GLU A 42 14.94 -6.49 -10.43
C GLU A 42 14.48 -7.87 -10.93
N GLU A 43 15.37 -8.66 -11.52
CA GLU A 43 15.10 -10.04 -11.90
C GLU A 43 14.69 -10.89 -10.69
N SER A 44 15.39 -10.74 -9.57
CA SER A 44 15.09 -11.45 -8.33
C SER A 44 13.71 -11.08 -7.77
N ILE A 45 13.38 -9.78 -7.79
CA ILE A 45 12.06 -9.26 -7.37
C ILE A 45 10.96 -9.80 -8.29
N LYS A 46 11.18 -9.85 -9.62
CA LYS A 46 10.21 -10.41 -10.57
C LYS A 46 9.92 -11.88 -10.27
N SER A 47 10.94 -12.70 -9.99
CA SER A 47 10.75 -14.11 -9.61
C SER A 47 9.89 -14.26 -8.35
N ILE A 48 10.13 -13.43 -7.33
CA ILE A 48 9.33 -13.40 -6.10
C ILE A 48 7.87 -13.02 -6.41
N ILE A 49 7.66 -11.95 -7.19
CA ILE A 49 6.32 -11.47 -7.57
C ILE A 49 5.53 -12.56 -8.29
N GLU A 50 6.15 -13.32 -9.21
CA GLU A 50 5.45 -14.39 -9.92
C GLU A 50 4.96 -15.50 -8.98
N ILE A 51 5.74 -15.87 -7.97
CA ILE A 51 5.33 -16.85 -6.96
C ILE A 51 4.20 -16.26 -6.08
N GLU A 52 4.34 -15.00 -5.67
CA GLU A 52 3.35 -14.33 -4.82
C GLU A 52 1.99 -14.13 -5.50
N LYS A 53 1.90 -14.11 -6.83
CA LYS A 53 0.61 -14.05 -7.55
C LYS A 53 -0.36 -15.17 -7.15
N GLU A 54 0.14 -16.32 -6.73
CA GLU A 54 -0.69 -17.44 -6.28
C GLU A 54 -1.44 -17.12 -4.99
N ILE A 55 -0.81 -16.34 -4.10
CA ILE A 55 -1.37 -15.92 -2.80
C ILE A 55 -1.86 -14.47 -2.77
N ALA A 56 -1.57 -13.70 -3.82
CA ALA A 56 -1.99 -12.32 -3.94
C ALA A 56 -3.51 -12.22 -3.77
N VAL A 57 -3.92 -11.50 -2.72
CA VAL A 57 -5.31 -11.15 -2.51
C VAL A 57 -5.63 -10.04 -3.51
N PRO A 58 -6.63 -10.21 -4.39
CA PRO A 58 -7.01 -9.15 -5.30
C PRO A 58 -7.40 -7.92 -4.48
N LEU A 59 -6.74 -6.80 -4.76
CA LEU A 59 -7.11 -5.54 -4.12
C LEU A 59 -8.53 -5.17 -4.55
N PRO A 60 -9.36 -4.66 -3.62
CA PRO A 60 -10.69 -4.20 -3.97
C PRO A 60 -10.64 -3.12 -5.07
N ASP A 61 -11.58 -3.16 -6.02
CA ASP A 61 -11.66 -2.13 -7.07
C ASP A 61 -12.04 -0.80 -6.44
N ARG A 62 -11.07 0.10 -6.38
CA ARG A 62 -11.17 1.44 -5.81
C ARG A 62 -12.45 2.19 -6.23
N ASN A 63 -12.95 1.99 -7.46
CA ASN A 63 -14.18 2.65 -7.94
C ASN A 63 -15.43 2.29 -7.14
N ASN A 64 -15.50 1.07 -6.62
CA ASN A 64 -16.71 0.53 -6.00
C ASN A 64 -16.79 0.79 -4.49
N HIS A 65 -15.69 1.26 -3.88
CA HIS A 65 -15.57 1.41 -2.42
C HIS A 65 -15.64 2.86 -1.93
N TRP A 66 -15.84 3.83 -2.82
CA TRP A 66 -15.94 5.24 -2.40
C TRP A 66 -17.12 5.52 -1.48
N LYS A 67 -18.25 4.86 -1.71
CA LYS A 67 -19.42 4.99 -0.83
C LYS A 67 -19.09 4.53 0.59
N GLU A 68 -18.52 3.34 0.74
CA GLU A 68 -18.14 2.79 2.05
C GLU A 68 -17.11 3.67 2.76
N PHE A 69 -16.15 4.22 2.02
CA PHE A 69 -15.17 5.17 2.55
C PHE A 69 -15.83 6.46 3.05
N LEU A 70 -16.78 7.03 2.30
CA LEU A 70 -17.50 8.25 2.69
C LEU A 70 -18.44 7.99 3.88
N ASP A 71 -19.08 6.82 3.93
CA ASP A 71 -19.90 6.38 5.07
C ASP A 71 -19.03 6.23 6.33
N TRP A 72 -17.84 5.61 6.20
CA TRP A 72 -16.86 5.52 7.29
C TRP A 72 -16.38 6.90 7.75
N CYS A 73 -16.11 7.83 6.81
CA CYS A 73 -15.75 9.21 7.13
C CYS A 73 -16.84 9.90 7.94
N SER A 74 -18.09 9.80 7.49
CA SER A 74 -19.26 10.37 8.16
C SER A 74 -19.43 9.81 9.58
N SER A 75 -19.32 8.48 9.74
CA SER A 75 -19.39 7.82 11.05
C SER A 75 -18.32 8.32 12.03
N ASN A 76 -17.20 8.81 11.48
CA ASN A 76 -16.07 9.33 12.21
C ASN A 76 -16.07 10.85 12.38
N LYS A 77 -17.15 11.53 11.97
CA LYS A 77 -17.37 12.97 12.06
C LYS A 77 -16.39 13.79 11.21
N LEU A 78 -15.99 13.25 10.06
CA LEU A 78 -15.30 14.03 9.04
C LEU A 78 -16.30 14.88 8.25
N PRO A 79 -16.02 16.17 8.00
CA PRO A 79 -16.91 17.05 7.26
C PRO A 79 -16.83 16.76 5.75
N ILE A 80 -17.54 15.72 5.30
CA ILE A 80 -17.52 15.25 3.90
C ILE A 80 -18.74 15.68 3.08
N GLU A 81 -19.65 16.46 3.65
CA GLU A 81 -20.94 16.79 3.01
C GLU A 81 -20.78 17.70 1.79
N LYS A 82 -19.68 18.46 1.73
CA LYS A 82 -19.41 19.44 0.66
C LYS A 82 -18.35 18.98 -0.33
N ILE A 83 -17.93 17.72 -0.26
CA ILE A 83 -16.85 17.20 -1.08
C ILE A 83 -17.26 15.93 -1.80
N GLU A 84 -16.79 15.81 -3.04
CA GLU A 84 -17.03 14.67 -3.90
C GLU A 84 -15.69 14.10 -4.36
N ILE A 85 -15.58 12.77 -4.43
CA ILE A 85 -14.40 12.10 -4.98
C ILE A 85 -14.63 11.92 -6.48
N LYS A 86 -13.80 12.56 -7.31
CA LYS A 86 -13.87 12.45 -8.78
C LYS A 86 -12.59 11.87 -9.34
N LYS A 87 -12.75 11.06 -10.39
CA LYS A 87 -11.63 10.59 -11.21
C LYS A 87 -11.07 11.76 -12.02
N ILE A 88 -9.74 11.92 -12.02
CA ILE A 88 -9.05 12.99 -12.78
C ILE A 88 -8.54 12.41 -14.11
N LYS A 89 -7.65 11.41 -14.03
CA LYS A 89 -7.04 10.67 -15.15
C LYS A 89 -6.39 9.39 -14.62
N ASP A 90 -6.10 8.39 -15.43
CA ASP A 90 -5.21 7.24 -15.11
C ASP A 90 -5.31 6.67 -13.67
N ASN A 91 -6.51 6.28 -13.22
CA ASN A 91 -6.76 5.79 -11.84
C ASN A 91 -6.39 6.76 -10.69
N ASP A 92 -6.15 8.03 -11.00
CA ASP A 92 -6.07 9.12 -10.04
C ASP A 92 -7.45 9.69 -9.72
N TYR A 93 -7.60 10.08 -8.46
CA TYR A 93 -8.81 10.66 -7.91
C TYR A 93 -8.44 11.89 -7.10
N GLY A 94 -9.33 12.88 -7.12
CA GLY A 94 -9.21 14.09 -6.33
C GLY A 94 -10.49 14.39 -5.57
N LEU A 95 -10.38 15.35 -4.67
CA LEU A 95 -11.51 15.93 -3.96
C LEU A 95 -12.00 17.15 -4.74
N TYR A 96 -13.29 17.17 -5.02
CA TYR A 96 -13.96 18.26 -5.70
C TYR A 96 -14.96 18.92 -4.75
N SER A 97 -14.90 20.24 -4.62
CA SER A 97 -15.85 20.97 -3.78
C SER A 97 -17.21 21.07 -4.47
N GLN A 98 -18.27 20.84 -3.72
CA GLN A 98 -19.65 21.03 -4.18
C GLN A 98 -20.17 22.46 -3.92
N SER A 99 -19.38 23.29 -3.25
CA SER A 99 -19.67 24.71 -3.01
C SER A 99 -18.48 25.58 -3.34
N ASP A 100 -18.72 26.87 -3.59
CA ASP A 100 -17.64 27.84 -3.71
C ASP A 100 -16.84 27.91 -2.41
N LEU A 101 -15.51 27.89 -2.54
CA LEU A 101 -14.58 28.02 -1.43
C LEU A 101 -13.85 29.35 -1.56
N GLN A 102 -13.76 30.07 -0.45
CA GLN A 102 -12.96 31.29 -0.37
C GLN A 102 -11.56 30.96 0.14
N GLU A 103 -10.61 31.82 -0.18
CA GLU A 103 -9.27 31.74 0.38
C GLU A 103 -9.33 31.76 1.91
N ASN A 104 -8.49 30.94 2.55
CA ASN A 104 -8.43 30.75 4.01
C ASN A 104 -9.66 30.05 4.65
N ASN A 105 -10.59 29.50 3.87
CA ASN A 105 -11.60 28.60 4.44
C ASN A 105 -10.96 27.30 4.91
N VAL A 106 -11.31 26.88 6.14
CA VAL A 106 -10.99 25.54 6.63
C VAL A 106 -11.96 24.57 5.93
N ILE A 107 -11.40 23.71 5.08
CA ILE A 107 -12.17 22.74 4.27
C ILE A 107 -12.29 21.40 5.01
N PHE A 108 -11.23 20.99 5.72
CA PHE A 108 -11.19 19.74 6.47
C PHE A 108 -10.60 19.95 7.86
N GLU A 109 -11.23 19.30 8.83
CA GLU A 109 -10.64 19.00 10.12
C GLU A 109 -10.67 17.47 10.29
N VAL A 110 -9.51 16.86 10.47
CA VAL A 110 -9.38 15.41 10.61
C VAL A 110 -8.97 15.09 12.04
N ASN A 111 -9.81 14.30 12.73
CA ASN A 111 -9.49 13.88 14.08
C ASN A 111 -8.31 12.88 14.07
N ARG A 112 -7.36 13.03 15.01
CA ARG A 112 -6.18 12.16 15.13
C ARG A 112 -6.52 10.66 15.17
N LYS A 113 -7.67 10.27 15.73
CA LYS A 113 -8.12 8.87 15.81
C LYS A 113 -8.27 8.18 14.44
N LEU A 114 -8.33 8.95 13.34
CA LEU A 114 -8.51 8.46 11.98
C LEU A 114 -7.21 8.20 11.25
N PHE A 115 -6.10 8.66 11.82
CA PHE A 115 -4.78 8.41 11.26
C PHE A 115 -4.33 7.01 11.67
N MET A 116 -3.81 6.26 10.71
CA MET A 116 -2.88 5.19 11.01
C MET A 116 -1.52 5.84 11.30
N SER A 117 -1.07 5.71 12.54
CA SER A 117 0.21 6.23 13.01
C SER A 117 1.06 5.10 13.61
N ASN A 118 2.35 5.38 13.85
CA ASN A 118 3.25 4.44 14.51
C ASN A 118 2.70 3.96 15.86
N GLU A 119 2.03 4.84 16.61
CA GLU A 119 1.40 4.48 17.88
C GLU A 119 0.24 3.50 17.69
N THR A 120 -0.58 3.67 16.64
CA THR A 120 -1.68 2.74 16.36
C THR A 120 -1.18 1.39 15.84
N ALA A 121 -0.09 1.39 15.05
CA ALA A 121 0.52 0.15 14.54
C ALA A 121 1.16 -0.67 15.66
N ALA A 122 1.85 -0.02 16.60
CA ALA A 122 2.47 -0.70 17.75
C ALA A 122 1.45 -1.34 18.71
N GLN A 123 0.20 -0.88 18.70
CA GLN A 123 -0.89 -1.42 19.51
C GLN A 123 -1.66 -2.54 18.82
N ASP A 124 -1.52 -2.70 17.50
CA ASP A 124 -2.16 -3.77 16.76
C ASP A 124 -1.36 -5.06 16.91
N SER A 125 -1.92 -6.07 17.59
CA SER A 125 -1.26 -7.35 17.82
C SER A 125 -0.90 -8.13 16.56
N LYS A 126 -1.50 -7.79 15.41
CA LYS A 126 -1.16 -8.36 14.09
C LYS A 126 0.00 -7.65 13.41
N LEU A 127 0.33 -6.42 13.82
CA LEU A 127 1.40 -5.61 13.25
C LEU A 127 2.57 -5.38 14.22
N ALA A 128 2.35 -5.56 15.53
CA ALA A 128 3.34 -5.30 16.59
C ALA A 128 4.52 -6.29 16.62
N TYR A 129 4.48 -7.35 15.82
CA TYR A 129 5.55 -8.37 15.71
C TYR A 129 6.05 -8.58 14.27
N ALA A 130 5.78 -7.64 13.37
CA ALA A 130 6.39 -7.61 12.04
C ALA A 130 7.78 -6.96 12.07
#